data_AF-A0A0J7KSS5-F1
#
_entry.id   AF-A0A0J7KSS5-F1
#
_cell.length_a   1.000
_cell.length_b   1.000
_cell.length_c   1.000
_cell.angle_alpha   90.00
_cell.angle_beta   90.00
_cell.angle_gamma   90.00
#
_symmetry.space_group_name_H-M   'P 1'
#
loop_
_entity.id
_entity.type
_entity.pdbx_description
1 polymer ?
#
loop_
_entity_poly.entity_id
_entity_poly.type
_entity_poly.pdbx_seq_one_letter_code
_entity_poly.pdbx_strand_id
1 'polypeptide(L)'
;MVGQQFEQRDIVLQSHDNTLRRISEIHRSYDALQYPLLFCRGEDGYSVDIPHHNPITEMPLKKTVSAASFYSYRLMVRQDEINHLLYFRSFLSQFLVAMYAKIESERLNFIKNNQAQLRAESYIHLRDAVGRQDADANQLGQIVIDDVICAEIPDLNKDPLLYDIVKSNMIHGPCGSINHNSPLMKEGRCSKRYPRPLRKDTQTGDDGYPQYRRRSPSDGGFIIDINGMQLDNRWVVPYNPVLSRTFNAHINIEYCNSVKSINL
;
A
#
# COMPACT_ATOMS: atom_id res chain seq x y z
N MET A 1 16.73 8.00 -2.35
CA MET A 1 16.88 8.10 -0.89
C MET A 1 15.82 7.21 -0.26
N VAL A 2 16.22 6.08 0.32
CA VAL A 2 15.33 5.14 1.02
C VAL A 2 15.73 5.23 2.49
N GLY A 3 14.80 5.58 3.37
CA GLY A 3 15.04 5.63 4.81
C GLY A 3 14.90 7.00 5.48
N GLN A 4 14.36 8.03 4.81
CA GLN A 4 13.79 9.14 5.57
C GLN A 4 12.55 8.57 6.28
N GLN A 5 12.67 8.36 7.58
CA GLN A 5 11.56 8.21 8.48
C GLN A 5 10.69 9.45 8.25
N PHE A 6 9.62 9.32 7.47
CA PHE A 6 8.72 10.44 7.22
C PHE A 6 8.27 10.93 8.60
N GLU A 7 8.59 12.19 8.91
CA GLU A 7 8.15 12.80 10.16
C GLU A 7 6.63 12.63 10.24
N GLN A 8 6.14 12.15 11.39
CA GLN A 8 4.72 12.05 11.63
C GLN A 8 4.11 13.44 11.45
N ARG A 9 3.02 13.54 10.68
CA ARG A 9 2.28 14.79 10.56
C ARG A 9 1.70 15.13 11.93
N ASP A 10 2.24 16.16 12.54
CA ASP A 10 1.76 16.69 13.80
C ASP A 10 1.84 18.20 13.85
N ILE A 11 1.03 18.76 14.73
CA ILE A 11 1.00 20.19 15.04
C ILE A 11 1.57 20.33 16.45
N VAL A 12 2.66 21.08 16.58
CA VAL A 12 3.24 21.42 17.88
C VAL A 12 2.67 22.75 18.34
N LEU A 13 1.93 22.72 19.43
CA LEU A 13 1.40 23.90 20.11
C LEU A 13 2.35 24.30 21.23
N GLN A 14 2.68 25.58 21.29
CA GLN A 14 3.36 26.19 22.44
C GLN A 14 2.35 27.04 23.19
N SER A 15 2.06 26.69 24.44
CA SER A 15 1.21 27.53 25.30
C SER A 15 1.99 28.67 25.94
N HIS A 16 1.27 29.63 26.51
CA HIS A 16 1.84 30.83 27.14
C HIS A 16 2.78 30.52 28.32
N ASP A 17 2.66 29.35 28.94
CA ASP A 17 3.56 28.83 29.98
C ASP A 17 4.82 28.15 29.41
N ASN A 18 5.07 28.27 28.11
CA ASN A 18 6.14 27.60 27.35
C ASN A 18 6.08 26.07 27.34
N THR A 19 4.94 25.46 27.69
CA THR A 19 4.79 24.01 27.53
C THR A 19 4.48 23.66 26.07
N LEU A 20 5.15 22.62 25.56
CA LEU A 20 4.95 22.10 24.21
C LEU A 20 3.95 20.95 24.26
N ARG A 21 2.90 21.03 23.44
CA ARG A 21 1.92 19.96 23.25
C ARG A 21 1.90 19.55 21.78
N ARG A 22 2.08 18.25 21.54
CA ARG A 22 2.06 17.69 20.19
C ARG A 22 0.69 17.11 19.90
N ILE A 23 0.08 17.56 18.80
CA ILE A 23 -1.23 17.11 18.32
C ILE A 23 -1.00 16.25 17.09
N SER A 24 -1.28 14.95 17.20
CA SER A 24 -1.18 14.01 16.07
C SER A 24 -2.27 14.26 15.01
N GLU A 25 -2.02 13.87 13.76
CA GLU A 25 -2.99 13.91 12.65
C GLU A 25 -4.37 13.28 12.96
N ILE A 26 -4.40 12.27 13.83
CA ILE A 26 -5.63 11.56 14.22
C ILE A 26 -6.39 12.21 15.38
N HIS A 27 -5.90 13.33 15.91
CA HIS A 27 -6.55 14.02 17.01
C HIS A 27 -7.70 14.89 16.49
N ARG A 28 -8.83 14.92 17.21
CA ARG A 28 -10.04 15.69 16.84
C ARG A 28 -9.75 17.16 16.49
N SER A 29 -8.85 17.82 17.20
CA SER A 29 -8.55 19.25 16.99
C SER A 29 -7.60 19.50 15.81
N TYR A 30 -7.02 18.46 15.21
CA TYR A 30 -5.99 18.62 14.17
C TYR A 30 -6.51 19.41 12.97
N ASP A 31 -7.70 19.06 12.46
CA ASP A 31 -8.26 19.68 11.25
C ASP A 31 -8.50 21.19 11.46
N ALA A 32 -9.02 21.58 12.63
CA ALA A 32 -9.26 22.98 12.97
C ALA A 32 -7.97 23.77 13.20
N LEU A 33 -6.93 23.14 13.76
CA LEU A 33 -5.62 23.76 13.93
C LEU A 33 -4.88 23.94 12.60
N GLN A 34 -5.03 22.97 11.68
CA GLN A 34 -4.42 23.03 10.36
C GLN A 34 -5.16 23.97 9.40
N TYR A 35 -6.49 24.03 9.49
CA TYR A 35 -7.35 24.83 8.63
C TYR A 35 -8.27 25.78 9.42
N PRO A 36 -7.74 26.75 10.18
CA PRO A 36 -8.56 27.64 11.02
C PRO A 36 -9.63 28.42 10.25
N LEU A 37 -9.39 28.74 8.97
CA LEU A 37 -10.36 29.45 8.13
C LEU A 37 -11.52 28.57 7.64
N LEU A 38 -11.33 27.24 7.56
CA LEU A 38 -12.43 26.31 7.26
C LEU A 38 -13.23 25.97 8.52
N PHE A 39 -12.58 26.04 9.68
CA PHE A 39 -13.12 25.67 10.99
C PHE A 39 -13.04 26.86 11.96
N CYS A 40 -13.65 27.98 11.57
CA CYS A 40 -13.56 29.24 12.30
C CYS A 40 -14.09 29.16 13.74
N ARG A 41 -14.88 28.12 14.06
CA ARG A 41 -15.45 27.89 15.40
C ARG A 41 -14.67 26.84 16.19
N GLY A 42 -13.58 26.30 15.63
CA GLY A 42 -12.80 25.24 16.25
C GLY A 42 -13.55 23.90 16.28
N GLU A 43 -14.33 23.60 15.24
CA GLU A 43 -15.11 22.36 15.19
C GLU A 43 -14.22 21.11 15.23
N ASP A 44 -14.69 20.08 15.93
CA ASP A 44 -13.98 18.80 16.00
C ASP A 44 -13.89 18.15 14.60
N GLY A 45 -12.67 17.80 14.21
CA GLY A 45 -12.33 16.97 13.07
C GLY A 45 -12.41 15.48 13.40
N TYR A 46 -11.90 14.65 12.49
CA TYR A 46 -11.92 13.20 12.65
C TYR A 46 -11.05 12.70 13.81
N SER A 47 -11.56 11.71 14.55
CA SER A 47 -10.85 10.93 15.57
C SER A 47 -11.24 9.45 15.47
N VAL A 48 -10.31 8.54 15.76
CA VAL A 48 -10.52 7.08 15.62
C VAL A 48 -11.62 6.56 16.55
N ASP A 49 -11.87 7.25 17.65
CA ASP A 49 -12.81 6.84 18.71
C ASP A 49 -14.27 7.29 18.47
N ILE A 50 -14.60 7.82 17.28
CA ILE A 50 -15.98 8.23 16.98
C ILE A 50 -16.85 6.97 16.83
N PRO A 51 -17.86 6.73 17.69
CA PRO A 51 -18.70 5.55 17.59
C PRO A 51 -19.80 5.75 16.53
N HIS A 52 -20.17 4.66 15.85
CA HIS A 52 -21.45 4.62 15.15
C HIS A 52 -22.59 4.68 16.15
N HIS A 53 -23.70 5.31 15.79
CA HIS A 53 -24.91 5.34 16.61
C HIS A 53 -26.00 4.50 15.94
N ASN A 54 -26.80 3.81 16.75
CA ASN A 54 -27.98 3.11 16.25
C ASN A 54 -29.02 4.16 15.79
N PRO A 55 -29.53 4.10 14.54
CA PRO A 55 -30.47 5.09 14.03
C PRO A 55 -31.84 5.09 14.74
N ILE A 56 -32.17 4.03 15.48
CA ILE A 56 -33.44 3.90 16.20
C ILE A 56 -33.27 4.21 17.69
N THR A 57 -32.23 3.66 18.33
CA THR A 57 -32.04 3.79 19.78
C THR A 57 -31.07 4.89 20.19
N GLU A 58 -30.39 5.52 19.22
CA GLU A 58 -29.34 6.54 19.41
C GLU A 58 -28.17 6.11 20.32
N MET A 59 -28.10 4.82 20.68
CA MET A 59 -27.03 4.30 21.52
C MET A 59 -25.75 4.09 20.70
N PRO A 60 -24.57 4.33 21.30
CA PRO A 60 -23.30 4.08 20.65
C PRO A 60 -23.12 2.57 20.42
N LEU A 61 -22.75 2.23 19.19
CA LEU A 61 -22.36 0.88 18.78
C LEU A 61 -20.87 0.67 19.06
N LYS A 62 -20.47 -0.60 19.17
CA LYS A 62 -19.07 -1.00 19.33
C LYS A 62 -18.20 -0.66 18.11
N LYS A 63 -18.82 -0.42 16.96
CA LYS A 63 -18.12 -0.09 15.71
C LYS A 63 -17.84 1.41 15.64
N THR A 64 -16.62 1.78 15.27
CA THR A 64 -16.23 3.18 15.06
C THR A 64 -16.43 3.61 13.61
N VAL A 65 -16.59 4.92 13.42
CA VAL A 65 -16.71 5.57 12.11
C VAL A 65 -15.32 5.67 11.48
N SER A 66 -15.20 5.30 10.21
CA SER A 66 -13.94 5.46 9.46
C SER A 66 -13.72 6.92 9.05
N ALA A 67 -12.46 7.31 8.83
CA ALA A 67 -12.16 8.66 8.34
C ALA A 67 -12.88 8.94 7.02
N ALA A 68 -12.96 7.94 6.14
CA ALA A 68 -13.67 8.04 4.87
C ALA A 68 -15.16 8.40 5.08
N SER A 69 -15.87 7.65 5.92
CA SER A 69 -17.28 7.93 6.22
C SER A 69 -17.47 9.30 6.87
N PHE A 70 -16.58 9.69 7.78
CA PHE A 70 -16.65 10.99 8.43
C PHE A 70 -16.49 12.15 7.43
N TYR A 71 -15.46 12.12 6.58
CA TYR A 71 -15.22 13.19 5.62
C TYR A 71 -16.23 13.21 4.48
N SER A 72 -16.72 12.05 4.03
CA SER A 72 -17.85 11.99 3.09
C SER A 72 -19.09 12.64 3.68
N TYR A 73 -19.40 12.37 4.95
CA TYR A 73 -20.53 13.03 5.64
C TYR A 73 -20.32 14.54 5.77
N ARG A 74 -19.11 15.02 6.07
CA ARG A 74 -18.79 16.46 6.14
C ARG A 74 -18.93 17.18 4.80
N LEU A 75 -18.64 16.50 3.68
CA LEU A 75 -18.66 17.09 2.33
C LEU A 75 -20.00 16.93 1.60
N MET A 76 -20.87 16.06 2.11
CA MET A 76 -22.18 15.79 1.53
C MET A 76 -23.01 17.09 1.45
N VAL A 77 -23.65 17.32 0.30
CA VAL A 77 -24.64 18.38 0.10
C VAL A 77 -25.99 17.88 0.58
N ARG A 78 -26.70 18.67 1.38
CA ARG A 78 -28.05 18.38 1.87
C ARG A 78 -28.98 19.53 1.49
N GLN A 79 -30.25 19.21 1.20
CA GLN A 79 -31.20 20.19 0.65
C GLN A 79 -31.50 21.36 1.61
N ASP A 80 -31.44 21.12 2.92
CA ASP A 80 -31.80 22.10 3.95
C ASP A 80 -30.61 22.62 4.77
N GLU A 81 -29.37 22.31 4.36
CA GLU A 81 -28.16 22.74 5.07
C GLU A 81 -27.15 23.42 4.14
N ILE A 82 -26.63 24.56 4.58
CA ILE A 82 -25.53 25.23 3.89
C ILE A 82 -24.22 24.55 4.30
N ASN A 83 -23.58 23.86 3.37
CA ASN A 83 -22.24 23.32 3.57
C ASN A 83 -21.19 24.41 3.31
N HIS A 84 -20.75 25.09 4.38
CA HIS A 84 -19.83 26.22 4.27
C HIS A 84 -18.47 25.85 3.67
N LEU A 85 -18.01 24.62 3.86
CA LEU A 85 -16.72 24.14 3.35
C LEU A 85 -16.65 24.24 1.82
N LEU A 86 -17.78 24.01 1.14
CA LEU A 86 -17.84 23.97 -0.32
C LEU A 86 -17.60 25.34 -0.99
N TYR A 87 -17.69 26.45 -0.24
CA TYR A 87 -17.51 27.80 -0.78
C TYR A 87 -16.04 28.25 -0.85
N PHE A 88 -15.11 27.52 -0.23
CA PHE A 88 -13.70 27.91 -0.11
C PHE A 88 -12.82 27.58 -1.34
N ARG A 89 -13.41 27.06 -2.43
CA ARG A 89 -12.78 26.83 -3.75
C ARG A 89 -11.39 26.18 -3.67
N SER A 90 -10.31 26.88 -4.03
CA SER A 90 -8.95 26.35 -4.04
C SER A 90 -8.46 25.92 -2.66
N PHE A 91 -8.92 26.60 -1.61
CA PHE A 91 -8.60 26.24 -0.23
C PHE A 91 -9.31 24.94 0.19
N LEU A 92 -10.55 24.73 -0.30
CA LEU A 92 -11.21 23.42 -0.18
C LEU A 92 -10.42 22.33 -0.91
N SER A 93 -9.89 22.57 -2.10
CA SER A 93 -9.09 21.56 -2.82
C SER A 93 -7.87 21.11 -2.01
N GLN A 94 -7.17 22.03 -1.33
CA GLN A 94 -6.05 21.70 -0.45
C GLN A 94 -6.50 20.83 0.73
N PHE A 95 -7.63 21.19 1.35
CA PHE A 95 -8.24 20.40 2.41
C PHE A 95 -8.59 18.99 1.93
N LEU A 96 -9.26 18.85 0.78
CA LEU A 96 -9.65 17.56 0.22
C LEU A 96 -8.45 16.63 -0.01
N VAL A 97 -7.36 17.16 -0.57
CA VAL A 97 -6.12 16.39 -0.79
C VAL A 97 -5.51 15.93 0.54
N ALA A 98 -5.49 16.79 1.56
CA ALA A 98 -4.99 16.42 2.88
C ALA A 98 -5.86 15.37 3.55
N MET A 99 -7.19 15.50 3.49
CA MET A 99 -8.12 14.53 4.06
C MET A 99 -8.04 13.19 3.34
N TYR A 100 -7.82 13.17 2.02
CA TYR A 100 -7.56 11.94 1.28
C TYR A 100 -6.29 11.24 1.79
N ALA A 101 -5.20 11.98 1.98
CA ALA A 101 -3.98 11.41 2.55
C ALA A 101 -4.17 10.89 3.99
N LYS A 102 -5.01 11.54 4.80
CA LYS A 102 -5.39 11.10 6.14
C LYS A 102 -6.18 9.79 6.11
N ILE A 103 -7.14 9.67 5.18
CA ILE A 103 -7.92 8.43 4.95
C ILE A 103 -6.98 7.27 4.57
N GLU A 104 -6.07 7.49 3.62
CA GLU A 104 -5.14 6.44 3.21
C GLU A 104 -4.16 6.06 4.33
N SER A 105 -3.73 7.03 5.14
CA SER A 105 -2.91 6.78 6.33
C SER A 105 -3.64 5.91 7.37
N GLU A 106 -4.92 6.16 7.62
CA GLU A 106 -5.76 5.31 8.47
C GLU A 106 -5.85 3.87 7.92
N ARG A 107 -6.11 3.73 6.61
CA ARG A 107 -6.19 2.41 5.96
C ARG A 107 -4.90 1.62 6.07
N LEU A 108 -3.76 2.26 5.83
CA LEU A 108 -2.44 1.64 5.97
C LEU A 108 -2.15 1.25 7.42
N ASN A 109 -2.51 2.11 8.39
CA ASN A 109 -2.38 1.81 9.81
C ASN A 109 -3.26 0.63 10.23
N PHE A 110 -4.49 0.55 9.72
CA PHE A 110 -5.38 -0.59 9.95
C PHE A 110 -4.74 -1.89 9.43
N ILE A 111 -4.25 -1.90 8.19
CA ILE A 111 -3.58 -3.07 7.60
C ILE A 111 -2.37 -3.45 8.45
N LYS A 112 -1.54 -2.48 8.84
CA LYS A 112 -0.34 -2.70 9.66
C LYS A 112 -0.66 -3.33 11.02
N ASN A 113 -1.71 -2.86 11.69
CA ASN A 113 -2.05 -3.29 13.06
C ASN A 113 -2.90 -4.56 13.11
N ASN A 114 -3.65 -4.87 12.04
CA ASN A 114 -4.54 -6.04 11.99
C ASN A 114 -3.94 -7.22 11.22
N GLN A 115 -2.62 -7.25 11.03
CA GLN A 115 -1.90 -8.30 10.30
C GLN A 115 -2.25 -9.72 10.77
N ALA A 116 -2.46 -9.94 12.08
CA ALA A 116 -2.80 -11.25 12.62
C ALA A 116 -4.16 -11.77 12.12
N GLN A 117 -5.17 -10.89 12.08
CA GLN A 117 -6.51 -11.24 11.61
C GLN A 117 -6.54 -11.40 10.08
N LEU A 118 -5.89 -10.49 9.34
CA LEU A 118 -5.78 -10.55 7.88
C LEU A 118 -5.04 -11.82 7.41
N ARG A 119 -4.05 -12.28 8.17
CA ARG A 119 -3.37 -13.56 7.93
C ARG A 119 -4.27 -14.75 8.24
N ALA A 120 -5.06 -14.71 9.31
CA ALA A 120 -6.03 -15.75 9.65
C ALA A 120 -7.10 -15.95 8.56
N GLU A 121 -7.64 -14.87 7.99
CA GLU A 121 -8.55 -14.93 6.84
C GLU A 121 -7.88 -15.58 5.62
N SER A 122 -6.61 -15.24 5.35
CA SER A 122 -5.83 -15.88 4.29
C SER A 122 -5.66 -17.39 4.53
N TYR A 123 -5.48 -17.82 5.79
CA TYR A 123 -5.41 -19.24 6.15
C TYR A 123 -6.76 -19.97 6.00
N ILE A 124 -7.90 -19.30 6.18
CA ILE A 124 -9.23 -19.88 5.95
C ILE A 124 -9.44 -20.10 4.46
N HIS A 125 -9.12 -19.12 3.61
CA HIS A 125 -9.16 -19.29 2.15
C HIS A 125 -8.21 -20.40 1.67
N LEU A 126 -7.02 -20.50 2.26
CA LEU A 126 -6.10 -21.63 2.07
C LEU A 126 -6.74 -22.96 2.49
N ARG A 127 -7.38 -23.04 3.65
CA ARG A 127 -8.05 -24.26 4.14
C ARG A 127 -9.19 -24.70 3.23
N ASP A 128 -9.97 -23.77 2.72
CA ASP A 128 -11.07 -24.05 1.80
C ASP A 128 -10.56 -24.48 0.41
N ALA A 129 -9.37 -24.01 0.01
CA ALA A 129 -8.66 -24.52 -1.16
C ALA A 129 -8.12 -25.95 -0.93
N VAL A 130 -7.59 -26.25 0.27
CA VAL A 130 -7.11 -27.59 0.68
C VAL A 130 -8.25 -28.61 0.74
N GLY A 131 -9.49 -28.17 1.05
CA GLY A 131 -10.66 -29.04 1.12
C GLY A 131 -11.09 -29.66 -0.22
N ARG A 132 -10.52 -29.19 -1.34
CA ARG A 132 -10.65 -29.80 -2.67
C ARG A 132 -9.50 -30.81 -2.78
N GLN A 133 -9.83 -32.09 -2.61
CA GLN A 133 -8.88 -33.21 -2.47
C GLN A 133 -7.77 -33.25 -3.54
N ASP A 134 -6.57 -33.70 -3.11
CA ASP A 134 -5.33 -33.95 -3.86
C ASP A 134 -4.39 -32.77 -4.20
N ALA A 135 -4.14 -31.86 -3.26
CA ALA A 135 -3.09 -30.87 -3.44
C ALA A 135 -2.03 -30.91 -2.33
N ASP A 136 -0.77 -31.17 -2.73
CA ASP A 136 0.40 -31.10 -1.85
C ASP A 136 0.48 -29.72 -1.19
N ALA A 137 0.69 -29.69 0.13
CA ALA A 137 0.76 -28.45 0.91
C ALA A 137 1.84 -27.48 0.38
N ASN A 138 2.92 -28.00 -0.20
CA ASN A 138 3.95 -27.18 -0.85
C ASN A 138 3.44 -26.57 -2.15
N GLN A 139 2.71 -27.33 -2.97
CA GLN A 139 2.13 -26.87 -4.22
C GLN A 139 1.02 -25.84 -3.97
N LEU A 140 0.20 -26.04 -2.93
CA LEU A 140 -0.80 -25.08 -2.49
C LEU A 140 -0.19 -23.78 -1.98
N GLY A 141 0.89 -23.87 -1.19
CA GLY A 141 1.63 -22.69 -0.74
C GLY A 141 2.17 -21.86 -1.91
N GLN A 142 2.68 -22.53 -2.94
CA GLN A 142 3.14 -21.87 -4.17
C GLN A 142 1.99 -21.20 -4.94
N ILE A 143 0.85 -21.89 -5.10
CA ILE A 143 -0.33 -21.35 -5.79
C ILE A 143 -0.84 -20.08 -5.08
N VAL A 144 -0.95 -20.11 -3.75
CA VAL A 144 -1.45 -18.95 -3.00
C VAL A 144 -0.45 -17.79 -3.01
N ILE A 145 0.86 -18.05 -3.01
CA ILE A 145 1.84 -16.99 -3.20
C ILE A 145 1.71 -16.37 -4.59
N ASP A 146 1.56 -17.17 -5.64
CA ASP A 146 1.43 -16.71 -7.02
C ASP A 146 0.13 -15.92 -7.28
N ASP A 147 -0.93 -16.20 -6.51
CA ASP A 147 -2.20 -15.45 -6.56
C ASP A 147 -2.07 -14.03 -5.95
N VAL A 148 -1.14 -13.86 -5.00
CA VAL A 148 -0.98 -12.59 -4.26
C VAL A 148 0.22 -11.79 -4.76
N ILE A 149 1.31 -12.45 -5.13
CA ILE A 149 2.57 -11.83 -5.53
C ILE A 149 2.94 -12.30 -6.93
N CYS A 150 3.09 -11.33 -7.83
CA CYS A 150 3.56 -11.55 -9.18
C CYS A 150 4.95 -10.95 -9.35
N ALA A 151 5.82 -11.64 -10.07
CA ALA A 151 7.13 -11.12 -10.48
C ALA A 151 7.30 -11.20 -12.01
N GLU A 152 6.19 -11.09 -12.74
CA GLU A 152 6.13 -11.19 -14.19
C GLU A 152 5.55 -9.91 -14.80
N ILE A 153 5.98 -9.61 -16.02
CA ILE A 153 5.41 -8.57 -16.87
C ILE A 153 3.98 -9.01 -17.26
N PRO A 154 2.95 -8.17 -17.05
CA PRO A 154 1.59 -8.47 -17.48
C PRO A 154 1.47 -8.60 -19.01
N ASP A 155 0.41 -9.27 -19.47
CA ASP A 155 0.06 -9.28 -20.89
C ASP A 155 -0.58 -7.94 -21.29
N LEU A 156 0.07 -7.18 -22.18
CA LEU A 156 -0.42 -5.90 -22.67
C LEU A 156 -1.83 -5.98 -23.27
N ASN A 157 -2.18 -7.11 -23.89
CA ASN A 157 -3.49 -7.26 -24.54
C ASN A 157 -4.61 -7.59 -23.54
N LYS A 158 -4.27 -8.15 -22.38
CA LYS A 158 -5.26 -8.55 -21.35
C LYS A 158 -5.44 -7.49 -20.28
N ASP A 159 -4.35 -6.86 -19.86
CA ASP A 159 -4.36 -5.85 -18.82
C ASP A 159 -3.37 -4.72 -19.13
N PRO A 160 -3.74 -3.82 -20.07
CA PRO A 160 -2.87 -2.72 -20.46
C PRO A 160 -2.57 -1.76 -19.29
N LEU A 161 -3.52 -1.57 -18.38
CA LEU A 161 -3.34 -0.71 -17.21
C LEU A 161 -2.25 -1.26 -16.29
N LEU A 162 -2.35 -2.53 -15.88
CA LEU A 162 -1.34 -3.13 -15.03
C LEU A 162 0.01 -3.23 -15.76
N TYR A 163 0.00 -3.53 -17.07
CA TYR A 163 1.21 -3.54 -17.88
C TYR A 163 1.95 -2.20 -17.81
N ASP A 164 1.25 -1.08 -18.03
CA ASP A 164 1.86 0.25 -17.96
C ASP A 164 2.40 0.56 -16.57
N ILE A 165 1.64 0.25 -15.52
CA ILE A 165 2.06 0.44 -14.13
C ILE A 165 3.32 -0.38 -13.83
N VAL A 166 3.36 -1.66 -14.23
CA VAL A 166 4.51 -2.53 -14.01
C VAL A 166 5.71 -2.05 -14.81
N LYS A 167 5.53 -1.70 -16.08
CA LYS A 167 6.58 -1.16 -16.95
C LYS A 167 7.22 0.10 -16.37
N SER A 168 6.40 1.02 -15.84
CA SER A 168 6.87 2.28 -15.28
C SER A 168 7.47 2.15 -13.88
N ASN A 169 6.88 1.31 -13.03
CA ASN A 169 7.15 1.34 -11.58
C ASN A 169 7.76 0.07 -11.01
N MET A 170 7.71 -1.07 -11.70
CA MET A 170 8.13 -2.37 -11.16
C MET A 170 9.26 -3.02 -11.95
N ILE A 171 9.90 -2.29 -12.87
CA ILE A 171 11.09 -2.79 -13.56
C ILE A 171 12.32 -2.28 -12.85
N HIS A 172 13.14 -3.22 -12.38
CA HIS A 172 14.45 -2.90 -11.85
C HIS A 172 15.29 -2.27 -12.96
N GLY A 173 15.84 -1.09 -12.67
CA GLY A 173 16.68 -0.38 -13.62
C GLY A 173 17.85 -1.25 -14.11
N PRO A 174 18.26 -1.16 -15.38
CA PRO A 174 19.41 -1.88 -15.90
C PRO A 174 20.65 -1.67 -15.02
N CYS A 175 21.30 -2.77 -14.67
CA CYS A 175 22.50 -2.81 -13.83
C CYS A 175 23.36 -4.02 -14.22
N GLY A 176 24.51 -4.19 -13.56
CA GLY A 176 25.39 -5.33 -13.84
C GLY A 176 26.06 -5.18 -15.20
N SER A 177 26.09 -6.26 -15.97
CA SER A 177 26.70 -6.28 -17.30
C SER A 177 26.08 -5.32 -18.29
N ILE A 178 24.79 -4.98 -18.12
CA ILE A 178 24.05 -4.06 -19.00
C ILE A 178 24.39 -2.59 -18.66
N ASN A 179 24.64 -2.28 -17.39
CA ASN A 179 25.00 -0.93 -16.95
C ASN A 179 25.85 -0.98 -15.68
N HIS A 180 27.17 -0.98 -15.86
CA HIS A 180 28.14 -1.01 -14.76
C HIS A 180 28.15 0.29 -13.94
N ASN A 181 27.69 1.41 -14.50
CA ASN A 181 27.66 2.73 -13.85
C ASN A 181 26.36 2.98 -13.10
N SER A 182 25.45 2.00 -13.05
CA SER A 182 24.18 2.13 -12.34
C SER A 182 24.43 2.38 -10.84
N PRO A 183 23.70 3.32 -10.19
CA PRO A 183 23.82 3.57 -8.75
C PRO A 183 23.41 2.35 -7.90
N LEU A 184 22.83 1.32 -8.53
CA LEU A 184 22.44 0.07 -7.93
C LEU A 184 23.62 -0.89 -7.74
N MET A 185 24.76 -0.63 -8.37
CA MET A 185 25.98 -1.42 -8.28
C MET A 185 26.73 -1.14 -6.97
N LYS A 186 27.08 -2.20 -6.25
CA LYS A 186 27.97 -2.19 -5.07
C LYS A 186 28.99 -3.30 -5.24
N GLU A 187 30.28 -2.98 -5.12
CA GLU A 187 31.37 -3.96 -5.21
C GLU A 187 31.31 -4.82 -6.49
N GLY A 188 30.96 -4.20 -7.62
CA GLY A 188 30.88 -4.88 -8.92
C GLY A 188 29.65 -5.78 -9.10
N ARG A 189 28.70 -5.81 -8.15
CA ARG A 189 27.44 -6.57 -8.26
C ARG A 189 26.22 -5.69 -7.99
N CYS A 190 25.06 -6.06 -8.51
CA CYS A 190 23.83 -5.37 -8.16
C CYS A 190 23.52 -5.59 -6.67
N SER A 191 23.34 -4.51 -5.92
CA SER A 191 22.99 -4.54 -4.49
C SER A 191 21.68 -5.27 -4.19
N LYS A 192 20.78 -5.36 -5.17
CA LYS A 192 19.51 -6.09 -5.09
C LYS A 192 19.51 -7.42 -5.84
N ARG A 193 20.69 -7.88 -6.28
CA ARG A 193 20.92 -9.19 -6.93
C ARG A 193 20.09 -9.41 -8.19
N TYR A 194 19.96 -8.37 -9.02
CA TYR A 194 19.40 -8.46 -10.37
C TYR A 194 20.49 -8.67 -11.43
N PRO A 195 20.18 -9.32 -12.56
CA PRO A 195 18.89 -9.96 -12.89
C PRO A 195 18.60 -11.21 -12.04
N ARG A 196 17.31 -11.49 -11.77
CA ARG A 196 16.88 -12.72 -11.06
C ARG A 196 16.85 -13.92 -12.01
N PRO A 197 16.99 -15.17 -11.53
CA PRO A 197 16.84 -16.34 -12.39
C PRO A 197 15.39 -16.51 -12.87
N LEU A 198 15.21 -16.99 -14.11
CA LEU A 198 13.90 -17.41 -14.63
C LEU A 198 13.49 -18.72 -13.98
N ARG A 199 12.20 -18.84 -13.63
CA ARG A 199 11.62 -20.01 -12.96
C ARG A 199 10.18 -20.21 -13.40
N LYS A 200 9.82 -21.45 -13.70
CA LYS A 200 8.45 -21.80 -14.12
C LYS A 200 7.44 -21.71 -12.98
N ASP A 201 7.87 -21.97 -11.75
CA ASP A 201 7.03 -22.00 -10.56
C ASP A 201 7.77 -21.35 -9.38
N THR A 202 7.03 -20.79 -8.42
CA THR A 202 7.60 -20.26 -7.17
C THR A 202 8.20 -21.39 -6.35
N GLN A 203 9.38 -21.17 -5.76
CA GLN A 203 10.07 -22.17 -4.93
C GLN A 203 10.41 -21.60 -3.56
N THR A 204 10.35 -22.41 -2.51
CA THR A 204 10.82 -22.02 -1.18
C THR A 204 12.33 -21.84 -1.21
N GLY A 205 12.83 -20.66 -0.84
CA GLY A 205 14.27 -20.42 -0.73
C GLY A 205 14.85 -20.88 0.60
N ASP A 206 16.14 -21.22 0.58
CA ASP A 206 16.90 -21.69 1.76
C ASP A 206 17.06 -20.61 2.85
N ASP A 207 16.87 -19.34 2.50
CA ASP A 207 16.95 -18.16 3.37
C ASP A 207 15.61 -17.73 3.98
N GLY A 208 14.54 -18.51 3.75
CA GLY A 208 13.20 -18.24 4.24
C GLY A 208 12.37 -17.28 3.38
N TYR A 209 12.95 -16.77 2.28
CA TYR A 209 12.24 -16.00 1.26
C TYR A 209 11.91 -16.88 0.06
N PRO A 210 10.69 -16.82 -0.50
CA PRO A 210 10.37 -17.55 -1.71
C PRO A 210 11.07 -16.93 -2.92
N GLN A 211 11.48 -17.80 -3.82
CA GLN A 211 12.01 -17.47 -5.13
C GLN A 211 10.84 -17.49 -6.12
N TYR A 212 10.28 -16.32 -6.39
CA TYR A 212 9.07 -16.17 -7.19
C TYR A 212 9.20 -16.70 -8.62
N ARG A 213 8.08 -17.18 -9.15
CA ARG A 213 7.89 -17.51 -10.56
C ARG A 213 8.22 -16.33 -11.46
N ARG A 214 9.02 -16.61 -12.49
CA ARG A 214 9.47 -15.69 -13.55
C ARG A 214 9.61 -16.47 -14.85
N ARG A 215 8.51 -16.68 -15.57
CA ARG A 215 8.52 -17.50 -16.80
C ARG A 215 9.39 -16.88 -17.87
N SER A 216 10.11 -17.74 -18.59
CA SER A 216 10.86 -17.34 -19.77
C SER A 216 9.91 -17.01 -20.92
N PRO A 217 10.35 -16.30 -21.97
CA PRO A 217 9.55 -16.11 -23.18
C PRO A 217 9.07 -17.41 -23.82
N SER A 218 9.88 -18.48 -23.77
CA SER A 218 9.49 -19.82 -24.23
C SER A 218 8.42 -20.49 -23.35
N ASP A 219 8.26 -20.03 -22.11
CA ASP A 219 7.24 -20.51 -21.16
C ASP A 219 6.04 -19.54 -21.06
N GLY A 220 5.89 -18.62 -22.02
CA GLY A 220 4.79 -17.64 -22.05
C GLY A 220 5.03 -16.39 -21.19
N GLY A 221 6.26 -16.13 -20.78
CA GLY A 221 6.67 -14.84 -20.22
C GLY A 221 6.78 -13.77 -21.31
N PHE A 222 6.74 -12.50 -20.91
CA PHE A 222 6.81 -11.36 -21.84
C PHE A 222 8.18 -10.67 -21.79
N ILE A 223 8.47 -9.91 -22.85
CA ILE A 223 9.62 -9.02 -22.97
C ILE A 223 9.09 -7.61 -23.19
N ILE A 224 9.73 -6.63 -22.59
CA ILE A 224 9.45 -5.20 -22.78
C ILE A 224 10.67 -4.47 -23.31
N ASP A 225 10.43 -3.43 -24.10
CA ASP A 225 11.46 -2.46 -24.45
C ASP A 225 11.42 -1.29 -23.47
N ILE A 226 12.59 -1.02 -22.86
CA ILE A 226 12.84 0.18 -22.06
C ILE A 226 14.07 0.87 -22.64
N ASN A 227 13.89 2.02 -23.28
CA ASN A 227 14.95 2.83 -23.85
C ASN A 227 15.85 2.03 -24.83
N GLY A 228 15.26 1.17 -25.67
CA GLY A 228 15.98 0.33 -26.63
C GLY A 228 16.63 -0.92 -26.02
N MET A 229 16.39 -1.20 -24.74
CA MET A 229 16.83 -2.43 -24.08
C MET A 229 15.66 -3.39 -23.92
N GLN A 230 15.85 -4.61 -24.40
CA GLN A 230 14.89 -5.69 -24.20
C GLN A 230 15.10 -6.35 -22.84
N LEU A 231 14.12 -6.20 -21.95
CA LEU A 231 14.13 -6.76 -20.61
C LEU A 231 12.99 -7.76 -20.47
N ASP A 232 13.26 -8.90 -19.82
CA ASP A 232 12.29 -9.93 -19.53
C ASP A 232 11.95 -9.97 -18.02
N ASN A 233 11.19 -11.01 -17.63
CA ASN A 233 10.77 -11.25 -16.26
C ASN A 233 11.90 -11.32 -15.22
N ARG A 234 13.18 -11.39 -15.61
CA ARG A 234 14.32 -11.34 -14.66
C ARG A 234 14.48 -9.99 -13.98
N TRP A 235 13.92 -8.94 -14.57
CA TRP A 235 14.07 -7.56 -14.12
C TRP A 235 12.89 -7.05 -13.30
N VAL A 236 11.81 -7.83 -13.19
CA VAL A 236 10.61 -7.39 -12.48
C VAL A 236 10.82 -7.40 -10.96
N VAL A 237 10.40 -6.35 -10.28
CA VAL A 237 10.30 -6.28 -8.82
C VAL A 237 8.99 -6.95 -8.41
N PRO A 238 8.99 -7.90 -7.46
CA PRO A 238 7.75 -8.55 -7.01
C PRO A 238 6.70 -7.55 -6.54
N TYR A 239 5.47 -7.71 -7.01
CA TYR A 239 4.36 -6.78 -6.77
C TYR A 239 3.05 -7.53 -6.58
N ASN A 240 2.05 -6.86 -5.98
CA ASN A 240 0.68 -7.34 -5.93
C ASN A 240 -0.14 -6.56 -6.95
N PRO A 241 -0.81 -7.22 -7.91
CA PRO A 241 -1.58 -6.54 -8.96
C PRO A 241 -2.63 -5.55 -8.42
N VAL A 242 -3.30 -5.86 -7.31
CA VAL A 242 -4.33 -4.98 -6.73
C VAL A 242 -3.69 -3.70 -6.19
N LEU A 243 -2.66 -3.85 -5.34
CA LEU A 243 -1.96 -2.70 -4.75
C LEU A 243 -1.27 -1.83 -5.81
N SER A 244 -0.67 -2.45 -6.83
CA SER A 244 -0.08 -1.71 -7.96
C SER A 244 -1.14 -0.87 -8.69
N ARG A 245 -2.33 -1.42 -8.97
CA ARG A 245 -3.43 -0.65 -9.58
C ARG A 245 -3.97 0.45 -8.67
N THR A 246 -4.06 0.20 -7.37
CA THR A 246 -4.59 1.16 -6.40
C THR A 246 -3.68 2.38 -6.25
N PHE A 247 -2.38 2.17 -6.16
CA PHE A 247 -1.44 3.23 -5.77
C PHE A 247 -0.60 3.78 -6.92
N ASN A 248 -0.51 3.07 -8.05
CA ASN A 248 0.32 3.45 -9.21
C ASN A 248 1.73 3.92 -8.81
N ALA A 249 2.37 3.18 -7.90
CA ALA A 249 3.65 3.52 -7.30
C ALA A 249 4.54 2.29 -7.21
N HIS A 250 5.85 2.48 -7.05
CA HIS A 250 6.81 1.39 -6.84
C HIS A 250 6.61 0.76 -5.44
N ILE A 251 5.98 -0.41 -5.39
CA ILE A 251 5.65 -1.17 -4.17
C ILE A 251 6.24 -2.59 -4.32
N ASN A 252 7.35 -2.84 -3.63
CA ASN A 252 7.94 -4.17 -3.55
C ASN A 252 7.23 -4.98 -2.46
N ILE A 253 6.70 -6.16 -2.81
CA ILE A 253 5.99 -7.03 -1.87
C ILE A 253 6.73 -8.34 -1.75
N GLU A 254 7.06 -8.70 -0.52
CA GLU A 254 7.78 -9.93 -0.21
C GLU A 254 6.97 -10.78 0.78
N TYR A 255 6.80 -12.06 0.43
CA TYR A 255 6.31 -13.09 1.33
C TYR A 255 7.46 -13.60 2.19
N CYS A 256 7.19 -13.81 3.47
CA CYS A 256 8.15 -14.31 4.45
C CYS A 256 7.57 -15.54 5.13
N ASN A 257 8.20 -16.70 4.93
CA ASN A 257 7.69 -17.98 5.42
C ASN A 257 8.35 -18.43 6.74
N SER A 258 9.31 -17.67 7.28
CA SER A 258 10.09 -18.11 8.45
C SER A 258 10.32 -17.01 9.49
N VAL A 259 10.25 -17.40 10.77
CA VAL A 259 10.58 -16.54 11.93
C VAL A 259 12.04 -16.10 11.91
N LYS A 260 12.95 -16.82 11.22
CA LYS A 260 14.37 -16.46 11.08
C LYS A 260 14.63 -15.23 10.22
N SER A 261 13.62 -14.76 9.48
CA SER A 261 13.75 -13.70 8.48
C SER A 261 13.19 -12.35 8.99
N ILE A 262 12.77 -12.28 10.26
CA ILE A 262 12.37 -11.05 10.93
C ILE A 262 13.63 -10.44 11.55
N ASN A 263 14.23 -9.45 10.89
CA ASN A 263 15.16 -8.56 11.58
C ASN A 263 14.33 -7.69 12.53
N LEU A 264 14.38 -7.99 13.82
CA LEU A 264 13.97 -7.08 14.90
C LEU A 264 14.97 -5.92 15.01
#